data_AF-A0B693-F1
#
_entry.id   AF-A0B693-F1
#
_cell.length_a   1.000
_cell.length_b   1.000
_cell.length_c   1.000
_cell.angle_alpha   90.00
_cell.angle_beta   90.00
_cell.angle_gamma   90.00
#
_symmetry.space_group_name_H-M   'P 1'
#
loop_
_entity.id
_entity.type
_entity.pdbx_description
1 polymer ?
#
loop_
_entity_poly.entity_id
_entity_poly.type
_entity_poly.pdbx_seq_one_letter_code
_entity_poly.pdbx_strand_id
1 'polypeptide(L)'
;MILTAMPLVLLLIGLVLHKMNFERIYRRLSELSDSVSKDKLYEVLYIDHGANFSAMVFSSWVAFFIAFMYYLIPSTTPWLLRSGFPIATDYGLAFFAILVAVLASILLWAIRRLPVWLRLSEIHSIYPISRNEKNLCAATVLVLAFSAIFSIYNFVNYPFVNKTLEAASWVLIIVAVILLFIPVVKEFVEAGR
;
A
#
# COMPACT_ATOMS: atom_id res chain seq x y z
N MET A 1 -16.02 -7.29 -10.77
CA MET A 1 -16.41 -6.30 -9.73
C MET A 1 -15.98 -6.70 -8.32
N ILE A 2 -16.04 -7.98 -7.93
CA ILE A 2 -15.63 -8.40 -6.56
C ILE A 2 -14.10 -8.28 -6.35
N LEU A 3 -13.29 -8.79 -7.29
CA LEU A 3 -11.81 -8.74 -7.21
C LEU A 3 -11.25 -7.31 -7.19
N THR A 4 -11.91 -6.36 -7.85
CA THR A 4 -11.45 -4.97 -7.98
C THR A 4 -11.57 -4.18 -6.67
N ALA A 5 -12.60 -4.47 -5.86
CA ALA A 5 -12.82 -3.78 -4.59
C ALA A 5 -12.00 -4.38 -3.43
N MET A 6 -11.54 -5.62 -3.58
CA MET A 6 -10.89 -6.38 -2.50
C MET A 6 -9.61 -5.74 -1.95
N PRO A 7 -8.69 -5.17 -2.76
CA PRO A 7 -7.52 -4.47 -2.24
C PRO A 7 -7.88 -3.28 -1.35
N LEU A 8 -8.91 -2.51 -1.72
CA LEU A 8 -9.38 -1.39 -0.90
C LEU A 8 -9.98 -1.86 0.41
N VAL A 9 -10.80 -2.92 0.37
CA VAL A 9 -11.38 -3.52 1.59
C VAL A 9 -10.26 -3.99 2.53
N LEU A 10 -9.25 -4.68 2.00
CA LEU A 10 -8.11 -5.14 2.80
C LEU A 10 -7.28 -3.98 3.37
N LEU A 11 -7.09 -2.91 2.60
CA LEU A 11 -6.41 -1.70 3.06
C LEU A 11 -7.17 -1.04 4.20
N LEU A 12 -8.50 -0.93 4.09
CA LEU A 12 -9.35 -0.40 5.15
C LEU A 12 -9.31 -1.28 6.40
N ILE A 13 -9.37 -2.60 6.25
CA ILE A 13 -9.24 -3.54 7.37
C ILE A 13 -7.88 -3.35 8.07
N GLY A 14 -6.78 -3.30 7.32
CA GLY A 14 -5.44 -3.08 7.87
C GLY A 14 -5.32 -1.77 8.65
N LEU A 15 -5.89 -0.68 8.12
CA LEU A 15 -5.94 0.62 8.81
C LEU A 15 -6.79 0.59 10.08
N VAL A 16 -7.94 -0.11 10.05
CA VAL A 16 -8.79 -0.27 11.24
C VAL A 16 -8.05 -1.07 12.32
N LEU A 17 -7.39 -2.17 11.96
CA LEU A 17 -6.59 -2.95 12.91
C LEU A 17 -5.46 -2.12 13.50
N HIS A 18 -4.76 -1.34 12.66
CA HIS A 18 -3.71 -0.43 13.10
C HIS A 18 -4.23 0.60 14.11
N LYS A 19 -5.36 1.26 13.78
CA LYS A 19 -6.01 2.22 14.68
C LYS A 19 -6.43 1.58 16.00
N MET A 20 -7.05 0.40 15.96
CA MET A 20 -7.49 -0.31 17.16
C MET A 20 -6.31 -0.68 18.06
N ASN A 21 -5.19 -1.15 17.48
CA ASN A 21 -3.97 -1.43 18.23
C ASN A 21 -3.40 -0.16 18.87
N PHE A 22 -3.29 0.92 18.10
CA PHE A 22 -2.77 2.19 18.60
C PHE A 22 -3.63 2.73 19.77
N GLU A 23 -4.95 2.69 19.63
CA GLU A 23 -5.87 3.11 20.70
C GLU A 23 -5.83 2.19 21.92
N ARG A 24 -5.60 0.88 21.74
CA ARG A 24 -5.45 -0.07 22.84
C ARG A 24 -4.20 0.24 23.66
N ILE A 25 -3.07 0.47 22.98
CA ILE A 25 -1.81 0.85 23.64
C ILE A 25 -1.98 2.20 24.34
N TYR A 26 -2.60 3.17 23.68
CA TYR A 26 -2.88 4.49 24.26
C TYR A 26 -3.70 4.41 25.54
N ARG A 27 -4.82 3.67 25.54
CA ARG A 27 -5.68 3.52 26.71
C ARG A 27 -4.92 2.93 27.91
N ARG A 28 -4.20 1.82 27.70
CA ARG A 28 -3.40 1.17 28.75
C ARG A 28 -2.35 2.10 29.34
N LEU A 29 -1.71 2.92 28.51
CA LEU A 29 -0.71 3.89 29.00
C LEU A 29 -1.34 5.10 29.69
N SER A 30 -2.49 5.57 29.22
CA SER A 30 -3.22 6.67 29.85
C SER A 30 -3.78 6.31 31.23
N GLU A 31 -4.03 5.03 31.49
CA GLU A 31 -4.41 4.53 32.82
C GLU A 31 -3.23 4.53 33.80
N LEU A 32 -1.99 4.47 33.30
CA LEU A 32 -0.77 4.37 34.10
C LEU A 32 -0.04 5.70 34.27
N SER A 33 -0.39 6.73 33.49
CA SER A 33 0.30 8.02 33.51
C SER A 33 -0.67 9.16 33.21
N ASP A 34 -0.78 10.08 34.16
CA ASP A 34 -1.51 11.33 33.99
C ASP A 34 -0.82 12.16 32.87
N SER A 35 -1.56 12.43 31.79
CA SER A 35 -1.23 13.35 30.69
C SER A 35 -0.36 12.87 29.49
N VAL A 36 -0.45 11.61 29.06
CA VAL A 36 0.17 11.21 27.78
C VAL A 36 -0.70 11.66 26.58
N SER A 37 -0.17 12.56 25.75
CA SER A 37 -0.78 12.91 24.46
C SER A 37 -0.52 11.82 23.41
N LYS A 38 -1.40 11.69 22.41
CA LYS A 38 -1.23 10.69 21.34
C LYS A 38 0.03 10.91 20.50
N ASP A 39 0.44 12.15 20.31
CA ASP A 39 1.66 12.48 19.57
C ASP A 39 2.90 12.06 20.35
N LYS A 40 2.92 12.30 21.66
CA LYS A 40 4.02 11.86 22.54
C LYS A 40 4.08 10.33 22.64
N LEU A 41 2.92 9.67 22.62
CA LEU A 41 2.89 8.20 22.52
C LEU A 41 3.55 7.72 21.23
N TYR A 42 3.27 8.35 20.10
CA TYR A 42 3.90 7.97 18.84
C TYR A 42 5.41 8.14 18.87
N GLU A 43 5.92 9.24 19.39
CA GLU A 43 7.38 9.44 19.55
C GLU A 43 8.03 8.33 20.37
N VAL A 44 7.34 7.87 21.43
CA VAL A 44 7.83 6.78 22.29
C VAL A 44 7.77 5.42 21.59
N LEU A 45 6.75 5.18 20.77
CA LEU A 45 6.59 3.93 20.02
C LEU A 45 7.40 3.89 18.72
N TYR A 46 7.97 5.02 18.29
CA TYR A 46 8.69 5.09 17.02
C TYR A 46 9.99 4.28 17.07
N ILE A 47 10.06 3.28 16.21
CA ILE A 47 11.22 2.42 16.00
C ILE A 47 11.81 2.75 14.63
N ASP A 48 13.07 3.18 14.62
CA ASP A 48 13.82 3.31 13.38
C ASP A 48 14.27 1.92 12.89
N HIS A 49 13.78 1.54 11.72
CA HIS A 49 14.09 0.26 11.07
C HIS A 49 15.22 0.37 10.04
N GLY A 50 15.80 1.56 9.87
CA GLY A 50 16.85 1.89 8.92
C GLY A 50 16.32 2.41 7.59
N ALA A 51 17.06 3.35 6.99
CA ALA A 51 16.66 4.06 5.76
C ALA A 51 16.31 3.12 4.58
N ASN A 52 17.03 2.01 4.41
CA ASN A 52 16.77 1.05 3.33
C ASN A 52 15.38 0.42 3.46
N PHE A 53 14.97 0.04 4.68
CA PHE A 53 13.67 -0.56 4.91
C PHE A 53 12.55 0.46 4.70
N SER A 54 12.70 1.67 5.24
CA SER A 54 11.73 2.74 5.04
C SER A 54 11.56 3.13 3.57
N ALA A 55 12.67 3.17 2.81
CA ALA A 55 12.63 3.41 1.37
C ALA A 55 11.90 2.29 0.61
N MET A 56 12.10 1.02 1.00
CA MET A 56 11.38 -0.12 0.40
C MET A 56 9.88 -0.04 0.70
N VAL A 57 9.49 0.17 1.96
CA VAL A 57 8.07 0.31 2.34
C VAL A 57 7.40 1.47 1.60
N PHE A 58 8.07 2.62 1.52
CA PHE A 58 7.58 3.76 0.76
C PHE A 58 7.41 3.40 -0.73
N SER A 59 8.41 2.75 -1.32
CA SER A 59 8.36 2.30 -2.71
C SER A 59 7.25 1.28 -2.95
N SER A 60 6.98 0.40 -1.99
CA SER A 60 5.85 -0.54 -2.05
C SER A 60 4.51 0.17 -2.03
N TRP A 61 4.33 1.19 -1.20
CA TRP A 61 3.11 1.99 -1.20
C TRP A 61 2.93 2.76 -2.50
N VAL A 62 4.01 3.37 -3.03
CA VAL A 62 3.97 4.02 -4.34
C VAL A 62 3.62 3.00 -5.42
N ALA A 63 4.27 1.84 -5.46
CA ALA A 63 4.00 0.78 -6.41
C ALA A 63 2.57 0.21 -6.27
N PHE A 64 2.03 0.15 -5.05
CA PHE A 64 0.65 -0.24 -4.79
C PHE A 64 -0.30 0.79 -5.38
N PHE A 65 -0.08 2.09 -5.13
CA PHE A 65 -0.89 3.15 -5.72
C PHE A 65 -0.74 3.20 -7.24
N ILE A 66 0.46 2.93 -7.78
CA ILE A 66 0.67 2.78 -9.21
C ILE A 66 -0.16 1.62 -9.69
N ALA A 67 -0.02 0.40 -9.17
CA ALA A 67 -0.78 -0.77 -9.60
C ALA A 67 -2.30 -0.59 -9.44
N PHE A 68 -2.73 0.10 -8.39
CA PHE A 68 -4.13 0.36 -8.09
C PHE A 68 -4.72 1.50 -8.95
N MET A 69 -4.00 2.59 -9.19
CA MET A 69 -4.41 3.68 -10.10
C MET A 69 -4.21 3.28 -11.58
N TYR A 70 -3.23 2.43 -11.86
CA TYR A 70 -3.07 1.61 -13.05
C TYR A 70 -4.14 0.52 -13.06
N TYR A 71 -5.40 0.89 -12.94
CA TYR A 71 -6.46 0.24 -13.70
C TYR A 71 -6.18 0.34 -15.23
N LEU A 72 -4.94 0.14 -15.70
CA LEU A 72 -4.53 -0.23 -17.06
C LEU A 72 -5.02 -1.63 -17.41
N ILE A 73 -6.13 -2.05 -16.85
CA ILE A 73 -6.94 -3.06 -17.50
C ILE A 73 -8.00 -2.25 -18.22
N PRO A 74 -7.91 -2.10 -19.55
CA PRO A 74 -8.87 -1.35 -20.34
C PRO A 74 -10.34 -1.73 -20.09
N SER A 75 -10.60 -2.95 -19.60
CA SER A 75 -11.94 -3.40 -19.19
C SER A 75 -12.56 -2.54 -18.07
N THR A 76 -11.73 -1.89 -17.26
CA THR A 76 -12.11 -1.09 -16.08
C THR A 76 -11.98 0.41 -16.28
N THR A 77 -11.08 0.88 -17.16
CA THR A 77 -10.92 2.31 -17.50
C THR A 77 -10.95 2.57 -19.01
N PRO A 78 -11.98 2.11 -19.74
CA PRO A 78 -12.05 2.28 -21.19
C PRO A 78 -12.16 3.75 -21.62
N TRP A 79 -12.39 4.67 -20.70
CA TRP A 79 -12.43 6.11 -20.96
C TRP A 79 -11.02 6.72 -21.15
N LEU A 80 -9.98 6.19 -20.50
CA LEU A 80 -8.59 6.67 -20.65
C LEU A 80 -8.12 6.48 -22.10
N LEU A 81 -8.40 5.31 -22.68
CA LEU A 81 -8.14 5.03 -24.09
C LEU A 81 -8.96 5.91 -25.05
N ARG A 82 -10.20 6.23 -24.68
CA ARG A 82 -11.09 7.08 -25.50
C ARG A 82 -10.76 8.56 -25.42
N SER A 83 -10.10 9.02 -24.36
CA SER A 83 -9.78 10.43 -24.12
C SER A 83 -8.61 10.95 -24.98
N GLY A 84 -8.00 10.12 -25.83
CA GLY A 84 -6.82 10.52 -26.61
C GLY A 84 -5.58 10.77 -25.75
N PHE A 85 -5.61 10.35 -24.48
CA PHE A 85 -4.47 10.48 -23.59
C PHE A 85 -3.27 9.77 -24.22
N PRO A 86 -2.07 10.37 -24.22
CA PRO A 86 -0.94 9.89 -25.02
C PRO A 86 -0.38 8.54 -24.59
N ILE A 87 -1.05 7.72 -23.76
CA ILE A 87 -0.62 6.38 -23.36
C ILE A 87 -0.36 5.48 -24.58
N ALA A 88 -1.05 5.69 -25.69
CA ALA A 88 -0.87 4.95 -26.94
C ALA A 88 0.38 5.35 -27.76
N THR A 89 1.20 6.29 -27.29
CA THR A 89 2.49 6.63 -27.92
C THR A 89 3.62 5.76 -27.37
N ASP A 90 4.74 5.69 -28.09
CA ASP A 90 5.92 4.88 -27.72
C ASP A 90 6.44 5.15 -26.28
N TYR A 91 6.19 6.35 -25.75
CA TYR A 91 6.58 6.76 -24.40
C TYR A 91 5.41 7.09 -23.46
N GLY A 92 4.18 7.00 -23.96
CA GLY A 92 2.97 7.41 -23.25
C GLY A 92 2.74 6.70 -21.93
N LEU A 93 2.97 5.39 -21.96
CA LEU A 93 2.87 4.52 -20.81
C LEU A 93 3.90 4.88 -19.72
N ALA A 94 5.12 5.21 -20.12
CA ALA A 94 6.18 5.60 -19.20
C ALA A 94 5.89 6.97 -18.58
N PHE A 95 5.42 7.94 -19.39
CA PHE A 95 5.03 9.26 -18.88
C PHE A 95 3.88 9.16 -17.87
N PHE A 96 2.85 8.36 -18.18
CA PHE A 96 1.75 8.12 -17.25
C PHE A 96 2.25 7.45 -15.95
N ALA A 97 3.22 6.54 -16.02
CA ALA A 97 3.78 5.86 -14.85
C ALA A 97 4.45 6.86 -13.92
N ILE A 98 5.26 7.76 -14.49
CA ILE A 98 5.94 8.81 -13.76
C ILE A 98 4.91 9.77 -13.14
N LEU A 99 3.90 10.20 -13.89
CA LEU A 99 2.86 11.08 -13.38
C LEU A 99 2.13 10.46 -12.17
N VAL A 100 1.72 9.20 -12.28
CA VAL A 100 1.06 8.48 -11.17
C VAL A 100 2.01 8.29 -9.99
N ALA A 101 3.28 7.98 -10.23
CA ALA A 101 4.28 7.84 -9.17
C ALA A 101 4.48 9.16 -8.40
N VAL A 102 4.49 10.30 -9.12
CA VAL A 102 4.56 11.64 -8.53
C VAL A 102 3.29 11.93 -7.71
N LEU A 103 2.11 11.67 -8.27
CA LEU A 103 0.83 11.85 -7.57
C LEU A 103 0.73 10.98 -6.31
N ALA A 104 1.13 9.71 -6.40
CA ALA A 104 1.19 8.79 -5.27
C ALA A 104 2.16 9.27 -4.20
N SER A 105 3.31 9.81 -4.60
CA SER A 105 4.31 10.36 -3.69
C SER A 105 3.80 11.62 -2.98
N ILE A 106 3.10 12.51 -3.69
CA ILE A 106 2.44 13.69 -3.12
C ILE A 106 1.34 13.26 -2.14
N LEU A 107 0.53 12.26 -2.51
CA LEU A 107 -0.52 11.72 -1.66
C LEU A 107 0.06 11.14 -0.38
N LEU A 108 1.09 10.31 -0.46
CA LEU A 108 1.78 9.75 0.70
C LEU A 108 2.36 10.84 1.58
N TRP A 109 2.98 11.86 0.99
CA TRP A 109 3.48 13.02 1.72
C TRP A 109 2.37 13.80 2.43
N ALA A 110 1.22 14.00 1.78
CA ALA A 110 0.05 14.64 2.38
C ALA A 110 -0.51 13.79 3.54
N ILE A 111 -0.57 12.47 3.36
CA ILE A 111 -1.01 11.52 4.40
C ILE A 111 -0.10 11.54 5.62
N ARG A 112 1.20 11.85 5.50
CA ARG A 112 2.09 12.01 6.66
C ARG A 112 1.68 13.16 7.59
N ARG A 113 0.89 14.13 7.11
CA ARG A 113 0.34 15.21 7.94
C ARG A 113 -0.93 14.81 8.71
N LEU A 114 -1.49 13.64 8.41
CA LEU A 114 -2.67 13.13 9.10
C LEU A 114 -2.29 12.55 10.48
N PRO A 115 -3.29 12.27 11.33
CA PRO A 115 -3.07 11.55 12.57
C PRO A 115 -2.25 10.29 12.36
N VAL A 116 -1.42 9.96 13.35
CA VAL A 116 -0.44 8.87 13.31
C VAL A 116 -1.02 7.56 12.74
N TRP A 117 -2.23 7.19 13.16
CA TRP A 117 -2.91 5.96 12.72
C TRP A 117 -3.33 5.94 11.24
N LEU A 118 -3.15 7.03 10.49
CA LEU A 118 -3.40 7.12 9.05
C LEU A 118 -2.11 7.18 8.22
N ARG A 119 -0.94 7.30 8.87
CA ARG A 119 0.33 7.50 8.17
C ARG A 119 0.86 6.19 7.60
N LEU A 120 0.31 5.76 6.46
CA LEU A 120 0.61 4.47 5.79
C LEU A 120 2.12 4.14 5.70
N SER A 121 2.95 5.12 5.33
CA SER A 121 4.40 4.95 5.18
C SER A 121 5.15 4.79 6.51
N GLU A 122 4.51 5.11 7.63
CA GLU A 122 5.08 5.09 8.98
C GLU A 122 4.43 4.03 9.88
N ILE A 123 3.43 3.28 9.38
CA ILE A 123 2.75 2.21 10.13
C ILE A 123 3.79 1.22 10.68
N HIS A 124 4.77 0.84 9.87
CA HIS A 124 5.82 -0.11 10.22
C HIS A 124 6.75 0.39 11.32
N SER A 125 6.87 1.71 11.51
CA SER A 125 7.70 2.29 12.57
C SER A 125 7.09 2.14 13.97
N ILE A 126 5.84 1.71 14.11
CA ILE A 126 5.17 1.56 15.42
C ILE A 126 5.34 0.13 15.96
N TYR A 127 5.75 -0.81 15.11
CA TYR A 127 5.78 -2.24 15.44
C TYR A 127 7.21 -2.78 15.48
N PRO A 128 7.50 -3.76 16.37
CA PRO A 128 8.72 -4.53 16.27
C PRO A 128 8.63 -5.45 15.05
N ILE A 129 9.57 -5.29 14.10
CA ILE A 129 9.59 -6.05 12.84
C ILE A 129 10.85 -6.92 12.79
N SER A 130 10.65 -8.22 12.73
CA SER A 130 11.69 -9.24 12.53
C SER A 130 12.30 -9.17 11.14
N ARG A 131 13.49 -9.79 10.98
CA ARG A 131 14.17 -9.87 9.68
C ARG A 131 13.30 -10.53 8.59
N ASN A 132 12.55 -11.56 8.95
CA ASN A 132 11.68 -12.26 8.01
C ASN A 132 10.52 -11.38 7.55
N GLU A 133 9.91 -10.61 8.45
CA GLU A 133 8.84 -9.67 8.10
C GLU A 133 9.37 -8.52 7.23
N LYS A 134 10.59 -8.04 7.48
CA LYS A 134 11.25 -7.06 6.60
C LYS A 134 11.42 -7.62 5.18
N ASN A 135 11.84 -8.87 5.06
CA ASN A 135 11.98 -9.54 3.76
C ASN A 135 10.63 -9.72 3.04
N LEU A 136 9.58 -10.08 3.77
CA LEU A 136 8.22 -10.20 3.22
C LEU A 136 7.69 -8.84 2.74
N CYS A 137 7.89 -7.78 3.54
CA CYS A 137 7.58 -6.42 3.13
C CYS A 137 8.41 -6.01 1.90
N ALA A 138 9.70 -6.33 1.84
CA ALA A 138 10.53 -6.04 0.67
C ALA A 138 10.06 -6.79 -0.59
N ALA A 139 9.62 -8.04 -0.44
CA ALA A 139 9.08 -8.84 -1.54
C ALA A 139 7.83 -8.21 -2.18
N THR A 140 7.10 -7.34 -1.47
CA THR A 140 5.93 -6.65 -2.03
C THR A 140 6.29 -5.80 -3.25
N VAL A 141 7.49 -5.21 -3.30
CA VAL A 141 7.96 -4.43 -4.46
C VAL A 141 7.99 -5.33 -5.70
N LEU A 142 8.54 -6.54 -5.58
CA LEU A 142 8.61 -7.50 -6.67
C LEU A 142 7.22 -8.00 -7.08
N VAL A 143 6.37 -8.32 -6.10
CA VAL A 143 4.98 -8.76 -6.33
C VAL A 143 4.20 -7.69 -7.11
N LEU A 144 4.32 -6.43 -6.71
CA LEU A 144 3.66 -5.29 -7.37
C LEU A 144 4.26 -5.02 -8.76
N ALA A 145 5.57 -5.23 -8.95
CA ALA A 145 6.19 -5.13 -10.26
C ALA A 145 5.62 -6.16 -11.25
N PHE A 146 5.46 -7.43 -10.84
CA PHE A 146 4.82 -8.45 -11.67
C PHE A 146 3.36 -8.12 -11.98
N SER A 147 2.60 -7.61 -11.00
CA SER A 147 1.23 -7.13 -11.22
C SER A 147 1.20 -6.05 -12.31
N ALA A 148 2.11 -5.06 -12.23
CA ALA A 148 2.21 -4.00 -13.22
C ALA A 148 2.55 -4.54 -14.62
N ILE A 149 3.48 -5.49 -14.75
CA ILE A 149 3.83 -6.12 -16.03
C ILE A 149 2.61 -6.78 -16.68
N PHE A 150 1.82 -7.55 -15.93
CA PHE A 150 0.61 -8.20 -16.44
C PHE A 150 -0.47 -7.19 -16.84
N SER A 151 -0.62 -6.11 -16.08
CA SER A 151 -1.54 -5.02 -16.42
C SER A 151 -1.11 -4.31 -17.71
N ILE A 152 0.17 -3.98 -17.85
CA ILE A 152 0.73 -3.35 -19.06
C ILE A 152 0.51 -4.24 -20.28
N TYR A 153 0.77 -5.54 -20.17
CA TYR A 153 0.52 -6.47 -21.26
C TYR A 153 -0.94 -6.43 -21.74
N ASN A 154 -1.90 -6.45 -20.81
CA ASN A 154 -3.33 -6.35 -21.15
C ASN A 154 -3.71 -4.99 -21.73
N PHE A 155 -3.02 -3.92 -21.34
CA PHE A 155 -3.23 -2.59 -21.88
C PHE A 155 -2.81 -2.48 -23.34
N VAL A 156 -1.59 -2.96 -23.67
CA VAL A 156 -1.03 -2.90 -25.02
C VAL A 156 -1.84 -3.74 -26.01
N ASN A 157 -2.41 -4.86 -25.56
CA ASN A 157 -3.15 -5.79 -26.43
C ASN A 157 -4.66 -5.48 -26.54
N TYR A 158 -5.15 -4.35 -26.01
CA TYR A 158 -6.56 -3.98 -26.10
C TYR A 158 -7.05 -3.90 -27.56
N PRO A 159 -8.27 -4.38 -27.90
CA PRO A 159 -9.35 -4.90 -27.04
C PRO A 159 -9.21 -6.35 -26.56
N PHE A 160 -8.15 -7.05 -26.95
CA PHE A 160 -7.94 -8.46 -26.65
C PHE A 160 -7.28 -8.64 -25.27
N VAL A 161 -8.10 -8.59 -24.22
CA VAL A 161 -7.67 -8.76 -22.83
C VAL A 161 -7.55 -10.24 -22.46
N ASN A 162 -6.39 -10.66 -21.95
CA ASN A 162 -6.20 -11.98 -21.37
C ASN A 162 -6.73 -12.02 -19.94
N LYS A 163 -7.85 -12.74 -19.75
CA LYS A 163 -8.55 -12.85 -18.45
C LYS A 163 -7.73 -13.51 -17.35
N THR A 164 -6.84 -14.42 -17.70
CA THR A 164 -5.95 -15.08 -16.73
C THR A 164 -4.92 -14.09 -16.20
N LEU A 165 -4.30 -13.29 -17.08
CA LEU A 165 -3.34 -12.25 -16.67
C LEU A 165 -4.03 -11.11 -15.92
N GLU A 166 -5.26 -10.76 -16.29
CA GLU A 166 -6.10 -9.81 -15.55
C GLU A 166 -6.33 -10.29 -14.11
N ALA A 167 -6.76 -11.54 -13.93
CA ALA A 167 -6.97 -12.13 -12.61
C ALA A 167 -5.67 -12.25 -11.81
N ALA A 168 -4.58 -12.68 -12.45
CA ALA A 168 -3.26 -12.79 -11.81
C ALA A 168 -2.77 -11.43 -11.29
N SER A 169 -2.95 -10.36 -12.07
CA SER A 169 -2.62 -9.00 -11.62
C SER A 169 -3.38 -8.62 -10.34
N TRP A 170 -4.69 -8.87 -10.28
CA TRP A 170 -5.49 -8.62 -9.08
C TRP A 170 -5.05 -9.43 -7.86
N VAL A 171 -4.76 -10.72 -8.06
CA VAL A 171 -4.27 -11.60 -6.99
C VAL A 171 -2.95 -11.08 -6.43
N LEU A 172 -2.02 -10.65 -7.27
CA LEU A 172 -0.74 -10.10 -6.82
C LEU A 172 -0.92 -8.81 -6.00
N ILE A 173 -1.84 -7.91 -6.40
CA ILE A 173 -2.16 -6.71 -5.59
C ILE A 173 -2.71 -7.12 -4.22
N ILE A 174 -3.63 -8.08 -4.17
CA ILE A 174 -4.20 -8.60 -2.92
C ILE A 174 -3.10 -9.16 -2.01
N VAL A 175 -2.21 -10.00 -2.56
CA VAL A 175 -1.08 -10.56 -1.83
C VAL A 175 -0.17 -9.46 -1.31
N ALA A 176 0.15 -8.44 -2.10
CA ALA A 176 0.99 -7.33 -1.67
C ALA A 176 0.38 -6.56 -0.49
N VAL A 177 -0.92 -6.28 -0.50
CA VAL A 177 -1.61 -5.63 0.63
C VAL A 177 -1.50 -6.48 1.90
N ILE A 178 -1.75 -7.80 1.78
CA ILE A 178 -1.63 -8.72 2.92
C ILE A 178 -0.21 -8.67 3.51
N LEU A 179 0.80 -8.79 2.66
CA LEU A 179 2.21 -8.76 3.07
C LEU A 179 2.59 -7.45 3.78
N LEU A 180 2.12 -6.29 3.28
CA LEU A 180 2.38 -4.99 3.91
C LEU A 180 1.79 -4.86 5.31
N PHE A 181 0.66 -5.52 5.58
CA PHE A 181 -0.02 -5.47 6.89
C PHE A 181 0.33 -6.62 7.84
N ILE A 182 1.20 -7.58 7.46
CA ILE A 182 1.61 -8.69 8.34
C ILE A 182 2.04 -8.21 9.73
N PRO A 183 2.93 -7.19 9.89
CA PRO A 183 3.37 -6.76 11.22
C PRO A 183 2.21 -6.26 12.09
N VAL A 184 1.25 -5.55 11.48
CA VAL A 184 0.06 -5.02 12.17
C VAL A 184 -0.83 -6.15 12.65
N VAL A 185 -1.10 -7.14 11.79
CA VAL A 185 -1.96 -8.28 12.10
C VAL A 185 -1.34 -9.14 13.19
N LYS A 186 -0.04 -9.41 13.10
CA LYS A 186 0.68 -10.17 14.12
C LYS A 186 0.59 -9.50 15.48
N GLU A 187 0.91 -8.20 15.56
CA GLU A 187 0.82 -7.47 16.83
C GLU A 187 -0.61 -7.47 17.37
N PHE A 188 -1.62 -7.31 16.51
CA PHE A 188 -3.02 -7.35 16.93
C PHE A 188 -3.42 -8.68 17.59
N VAL A 189 -2.95 -9.79 17.00
CA VAL A 189 -3.20 -11.15 17.48
C VAL A 189 -2.43 -11.43 18.76
N GLU A 190 -1.16 -11.01 18.84
CA GLU A 190 -0.31 -11.21 20.02
C GLU A 190 -0.80 -10.36 21.21
N ALA A 191 -1.17 -9.10 20.98
CA ALA A 191 -1.72 -8.22 22.02
C ALA A 191 -3.16 -8.58 22.48
N GLY A 192 -3.81 -9.52 21.78
CA GLY A 192 -5.10 -10.08 22.16
C GLY A 192 -5.00 -11.37 22.99
N ARG A 193 -3.79 -11.92 23.13
CA ARG A 193 -3.48 -13.00 24.09
C ARG A 193 -3.07 -12.40 25.43
#